data_AF-A0A0X3Y608-F1
#
_entry.id   AF-A0A0X3Y608-F1
#
_cell.length_a   1.000
_cell.length_b   1.000
_cell.length_c   1.000
_cell.angle_alpha   90.00
_cell.angle_beta   90.00
_cell.angle_gamma   90.00
#
_symmetry.space_group_name_H-M   'P 1'
#
loop_
_entity.id
_entity.type
_entity.pdbx_description
1 polymer ?
#
loop_
_entity_poly.entity_id
_entity_poly.type
_entity_poly.pdbx_seq_one_letter_code
_entity_poly.pdbx_strand_id
1 'polypeptide(L)'
;MNKFITASIATAILIFGMGQATAGVYSSEQVIANQQHQYNKQQVLSFVDSAEVQNKLIELGVNPDDAKQRIAAMTTAELDALNNELNDMPAGGIVGVIVTVLVVVAVLDLMGITDVYPFIRPI
;
A
#
# COMPACT_ATOMS: atom_id res chain seq x y z
N MET A 1 17.23 52.75 -28.62
CA MET A 1 18.09 51.57 -28.34
C MET A 1 17.47 50.59 -27.33
N ASN A 2 16.66 51.03 -26.37
CA ASN A 2 16.26 50.21 -25.21
C ASN A 2 15.21 49.12 -25.50
N LYS A 3 14.29 49.33 -26.47
CA LYS A 3 13.24 48.36 -26.81
C LYS A 3 13.78 47.06 -27.42
N PHE A 4 14.88 47.13 -28.17
CA PHE A 4 15.52 45.96 -28.79
C PHE A 4 16.33 45.14 -27.77
N ILE A 5 16.85 45.77 -26.72
CA ILE A 5 17.55 45.10 -25.62
C ILE A 5 16.54 44.37 -24.72
N THR A 6 15.39 44.99 -24.42
CA THR A 6 14.33 44.33 -23.65
C THR A 6 13.74 43.11 -24.39
N ALA A 7 13.65 43.18 -25.73
CA ALA A 7 13.15 42.08 -26.55
C ALA A 7 14.11 40.87 -26.60
N SER A 8 15.44 41.09 -26.60
CA SER A 8 16.40 39.98 -26.62
C SER A 8 16.47 39.26 -25.27
N ILE A 9 16.35 39.99 -24.15
CA ILE A 9 16.34 39.41 -22.80
C ILE A 9 15.06 38.58 -22.58
N ALA A 10 13.90 39.07 -23.03
CA ALA A 10 12.65 38.33 -22.93
C ALA A 10 12.65 37.02 -23.73
N THR A 11 13.32 37.01 -24.89
CA THR A 11 13.44 35.82 -25.76
C THR A 11 14.36 34.76 -25.15
N ALA A 12 15.43 35.18 -24.47
CA ALA A 12 16.35 34.25 -23.82
C ALA A 12 15.71 33.50 -22.63
N ILE A 13 14.77 34.14 -21.92
CA ILE A 13 14.05 33.53 -20.78
C ILE A 13 13.06 32.45 -21.24
N LEU A 14 12.43 32.62 -22.41
CA LEU A 14 11.47 31.65 -22.93
C LEU A 14 12.12 30.35 -23.42
N ILE A 15 13.35 30.43 -23.95
CA ILE A 15 14.06 29.24 -24.47
C ILE A 15 14.64 28.40 -23.32
N PHE A 16 15.05 29.02 -22.22
CA PHE A 16 15.57 28.32 -21.03
C PHE A 16 14.48 27.71 -20.13
N GLY A 17 13.20 28.08 -20.33
CA GLY A 17 12.07 27.58 -19.54
C GLY A 17 11.50 26.23 -19.99
N MET A 18 11.95 25.70 -21.14
CA MET A 18 11.51 24.38 -21.63
C MET A 18 12.30 23.27 -20.96
N GLY A 19 12.01 23.03 -19.68
CA GLY A 19 12.44 21.82 -18.98
C GLY A 19 11.79 20.60 -19.61
N GLN A 20 12.60 19.62 -20.02
CA GLN A 20 12.09 18.36 -20.56
C GLN A 20 11.45 17.57 -19.42
N ALA A 21 10.11 17.52 -19.39
CA ALA A 21 9.38 16.69 -18.45
C ALA A 21 9.52 15.23 -18.90
N THR A 22 10.54 14.54 -18.41
CA THR A 22 10.65 13.09 -18.54
C THR A 22 9.62 12.47 -17.61
N ALA A 23 8.44 12.16 -18.14
CA ALA A 23 7.49 11.27 -17.46
C ALA A 23 8.10 9.87 -17.47
N GLY A 24 8.83 9.53 -16.41
CA GLY A 24 9.19 8.14 -16.15
C GLY A 24 7.90 7.34 -16.05
N VAL A 25 7.73 6.37 -16.94
CA VAL A 25 6.73 5.31 -16.78
C VAL A 25 7.15 4.51 -15.55
N TYR A 26 6.69 4.92 -14.37
CA TYR A 26 6.67 4.04 -13.22
C TYR A 26 5.62 2.98 -13.54
N SER A 27 6.04 1.78 -13.92
CA SER A 27 5.08 0.69 -14.09
C SER A 27 4.44 0.42 -12.74
N SER A 28 3.11 0.23 -12.72
CA SER A 28 2.41 -0.16 -11.49
C SER A 28 3.07 -1.38 -10.83
N GLU A 29 3.72 -2.24 -11.61
CA GLU A 29 4.53 -3.38 -11.16
C GLU A 29 5.70 -2.96 -10.24
N GLN A 30 6.41 -1.87 -10.56
CA GLN A 30 7.49 -1.33 -9.72
C GLN A 30 6.97 -0.72 -8.42
N VAL A 31 5.75 -0.16 -8.44
CA VAL A 31 5.10 0.38 -7.24
C VAL A 31 4.55 -0.76 -6.37
N ILE A 32 3.96 -1.79 -6.98
CA ILE A 32 3.44 -2.98 -6.29
C ILE A 32 4.60 -3.77 -5.65
N ALA A 33 5.74 -3.92 -6.33
CA ALA A 33 6.93 -4.55 -5.75
C ALA A 33 7.53 -3.77 -4.57
N ASN A 34 7.40 -2.44 -4.56
CA ASN A 34 7.79 -1.59 -3.41
C ASN A 34 6.69 -1.45 -2.34
N GLN A 35 5.44 -1.84 -2.64
CA GLN A 35 4.31 -1.87 -1.71
C GLN A 35 4.11 -3.23 -1.03
N GLN A 36 4.94 -4.23 -1.37
CA GLN A 36 5.06 -5.43 -0.54
C GLN A 36 5.45 -4.95 0.85
N HIS A 37 4.55 -5.15 1.82
CA HIS A 37 4.65 -4.53 3.14
C HIS A 37 5.91 -5.09 3.81
N GLN A 38 7.04 -4.38 3.68
CA GLN A 38 8.24 -4.65 4.47
C GLN A 38 8.00 -4.06 5.85
N TYR A 39 7.38 -4.86 6.72
CA TYR A 39 7.25 -4.54 8.12
C TYR A 39 8.65 -4.53 8.74
N ASN A 40 9.06 -3.36 9.23
CA ASN A 40 10.30 -3.23 10.00
C ASN A 40 10.10 -3.84 11.40
N LYS A 41 11.19 -4.26 12.05
CA LYS A 41 11.20 -4.76 13.44
C LYS A 41 10.39 -3.88 14.38
N GLN A 42 10.55 -2.56 14.29
CA GLN A 42 9.80 -1.61 15.11
C GLN A 42 8.28 -1.69 14.87
N GLN A 43 7.84 -1.87 13.62
CA GLN A 43 6.43 -2.02 13.29
C GLN A 43 5.87 -3.36 13.79
N VAL A 44 6.62 -4.45 13.63
CA VAL A 44 6.20 -5.76 14.15
C VAL A 44 6.12 -5.75 15.68
N LEU A 45 7.07 -5.12 16.36
CA LEU A 45 7.02 -4.91 17.81
C LEU A 45 5.79 -4.09 18.23
N SER A 46 5.47 -3.02 17.50
CA SER A 46 4.27 -2.21 17.77
C SER A 46 2.96 -2.98 17.55
N PHE A 47 2.95 -3.92 16.59
CA PHE A 47 1.80 -4.78 16.34
C PHE A 47 1.61 -5.77 17.48
N VAL A 48 2.69 -6.39 17.97
CA VAL A 48 2.64 -7.29 19.13
C VAL A 48 2.32 -6.55 20.43
N ASP A 49 2.61 -5.26 20.52
CA ASP A 49 2.16 -4.43 21.65
C ASP A 49 0.67 -4.09 21.63
N SER A 50 -0.04 -4.35 20.53
CA SER A 50 -1.49 -4.13 20.47
C SER A 50 -2.23 -5.08 21.42
N ALA A 51 -3.17 -4.53 22.21
CA ALA A 51 -3.90 -5.28 23.24
C ALA A 51 -4.64 -6.51 22.67
N GLU A 52 -5.13 -6.42 21.44
CA GLU A 52 -5.75 -7.55 20.73
C GLU A 52 -4.77 -8.69 20.49
N VAL A 53 -3.55 -8.38 20.03
CA VAL A 53 -2.49 -9.37 19.77
C VAL A 53 -1.98 -9.98 21.07
N GLN A 54 -1.80 -9.18 22.12
CA GLN A 54 -1.42 -9.68 23.44
C GLN A 54 -2.46 -10.62 24.02
N ASN A 55 -3.75 -10.27 23.97
CA ASN A 55 -4.83 -11.13 24.41
C ASN A 55 -4.83 -12.45 23.63
N LYS A 56 -4.65 -12.39 22.31
CA LYS A 56 -4.60 -13.58 21.46
C LYS A 56 -3.38 -14.46 21.77
N LEU A 57 -2.22 -13.87 22.06
CA LEU A 57 -1.03 -14.61 22.49
C LEU A 57 -1.27 -15.32 23.82
N ILE A 58 -1.91 -14.65 24.78
CA ILE A 58 -2.27 -15.24 26.08
C ILE A 58 -3.29 -16.37 25.91
N GLU A 59 -4.29 -16.22 25.05
CA GLU A 59 -5.25 -17.28 24.70
C GLU A 59 -4.56 -18.52 24.12
N LEU A 60 -3.47 -18.33 23.36
CA LEU A 60 -2.64 -19.40 22.82
C LEU A 60 -1.62 -19.96 23.83
N GLY A 61 -1.60 -19.44 25.06
CA GLY A 61 -0.68 -19.85 26.13
C GLY A 61 0.74 -19.28 26.01
N VAL A 62 0.93 -18.25 25.20
CA VAL A 62 2.22 -17.58 24.97
C VAL A 62 2.31 -16.30 25.81
N ASN A 63 3.39 -16.14 26.56
CA ASN A 63 3.65 -14.90 27.29
C ASN A 63 4.04 -13.78 26.29
N PRO A 64 3.34 -12.63 26.27
CA PRO A 64 3.64 -11.53 25.36
C PRO A 64 5.06 -10.95 25.50
N ASP A 65 5.66 -11.00 26.70
CA ASP A 65 7.05 -10.53 26.90
C ASP A 65 8.08 -11.45 26.23
N ASP A 66 7.83 -12.76 26.25
CA ASP A 66 8.69 -13.75 25.58
C ASP A 66 8.57 -13.62 24.04
N ALA A 67 7.35 -13.40 23.54
CA ALA A 67 7.12 -13.12 22.12
C ALA A 67 7.88 -11.87 21.65
N LYS A 68 7.86 -10.79 22.44
CA LYS A 68 8.62 -9.57 22.16
C LYS A 68 10.12 -9.79 22.14
N GLN A 69 10.65 -10.56 23.10
CA GLN A 69 12.08 -10.87 23.15
C GLN A 69 12.54 -11.66 21.93
N ARG A 70 11.72 -12.61 21.45
CA ARG A 70 12.00 -13.35 20.22
C ARG A 70 12.02 -12.45 18.99
N ILE A 71 11.04 -11.56 18.83
CA ILE A 71 11.00 -10.61 17.70
C ILE A 71 12.17 -9.63 17.75
N ALA A 72 12.54 -9.15 18.95
CA ALA A 72 13.69 -8.29 19.12
C ALA A 72 15.01 -8.99 18.73
N ALA A 73 15.12 -10.29 19.02
CA ALA A 73 16.28 -11.12 18.70
C ALA A 73 16.34 -11.59 17.24
N MET A 74 15.25 -11.52 16.46
CA MET A 74 15.24 -11.95 15.05
C MET A 74 16.27 -11.20 14.22
N THR A 75 16.90 -11.87 13.27
CA THR A 75 17.79 -11.23 12.30
C THR A 75 16.98 -10.64 11.13
N THR A 76 17.61 -9.80 10.30
CA THR A 76 16.93 -9.21 9.13
C THR A 76 16.38 -10.29 8.19
N ALA A 77 17.10 -11.41 8.02
CA ALA A 77 16.67 -12.53 7.18
C ALA A 77 15.44 -13.26 7.75
N GLU A 78 15.34 -13.40 9.07
CA GLU A 78 14.17 -13.99 9.72
C GLU A 78 12.97 -13.05 9.68
N LEU A 79 13.20 -11.73 9.77
CA LEU A 79 12.15 -10.73 9.59
C LEU A 79 11.61 -10.76 8.16
N ASP A 80 12.47 -10.92 7.15
CA ASP A 80 12.03 -11.05 5.75
C ASP A 80 11.21 -12.32 5.52
N ALA A 81 11.60 -13.45 6.13
CA ALA A 81 10.80 -14.68 6.10
C ALA A 81 9.42 -14.48 6.74
N LEU A 82 9.35 -13.82 7.89
CA LEU A 82 8.09 -13.47 8.56
C LEU A 82 7.22 -12.54 7.70
N ASN A 83 7.83 -11.54 7.05
CA ASN A 83 7.13 -10.64 6.13
C ASN A 83 6.50 -11.39 4.96
N ASN A 84 7.18 -12.40 4.42
CA ASN A 84 6.62 -13.22 3.35
C ASN A 84 5.41 -14.03 3.84
N GLU A 85 5.49 -14.64 5.03
CA GLU A 85 4.38 -15.38 5.63
C GLU A 85 3.18 -14.48 5.94
N LEU A 86 3.42 -13.29 6.50
CA LEU A 86 2.37 -12.29 6.77
C LEU A 86 1.73 -11.73 5.49
N ASN A 87 2.47 -11.65 4.38
CA ASN A 87 1.91 -11.26 3.07
C ASN A 87 1.10 -12.40 2.42
N ASP A 88 1.43 -13.66 2.68
CA ASP A 88 0.70 -14.84 2.16
C ASP A 88 -0.58 -15.13 2.96
N MET A 89 -0.62 -14.69 4.23
CA MET A 89 -1.87 -14.64 4.98
C MET A 89 -2.87 -13.74 4.25
N PRO A 90 -4.15 -14.17 4.10
CA PRO A 90 -5.17 -13.32 3.50
C PRO A 90 -5.18 -11.99 4.24
N ALA A 91 -4.90 -10.90 3.51
CA ALA A 91 -4.94 -9.53 4.02
C ALA A 91 -6.40 -9.16 4.36
N GLY A 92 -6.95 -9.79 5.39
CA GLY A 92 -8.31 -9.68 5.88
C GLY A 92 -8.55 -8.40 6.67
N GLY A 93 -7.89 -7.30 6.26
CA GLY A 93 -8.15 -5.97 6.78
C GLY A 93 -9.37 -5.33 6.13
N ILE A 94 -9.62 -4.06 6.46
CA ILE A 94 -10.72 -3.25 5.90
C ILE A 94 -10.72 -3.29 4.37
N VAL A 95 -9.54 -3.33 3.73
CA VAL A 95 -9.41 -3.44 2.27
C VAL A 95 -9.99 -4.75 1.75
N GLY A 96 -9.67 -5.89 2.39
CA GLY A 96 -10.23 -7.19 2.04
C GLY A 96 -11.76 -7.20 2.17
N VAL A 97 -12.29 -6.64 3.27
CA VAL A 97 -13.74 -6.52 3.49
C VAL A 97 -14.40 -5.66 2.41
N ILE A 98 -13.83 -4.49 2.09
CA ILE A 98 -14.35 -3.62 1.03
C ILE A 98 -14.38 -4.38 -0.30
N VAL A 99 -13.28 -5.04 -0.68
CA VAL A 99 -13.21 -5.81 -1.93
C VAL A 99 -14.24 -6.94 -1.94
N THR A 100 -14.37 -7.70 -0.83
CA THR A 100 -15.39 -8.76 -0.72
C THR A 100 -16.80 -8.21 -0.88
N VAL A 101 -17.13 -7.10 -0.22
CA VAL A 101 -18.45 -6.45 -0.35
C VAL A 101 -18.69 -6.00 -1.79
N LEU A 102 -17.69 -5.38 -2.44
CA LEU A 102 -17.81 -4.97 -3.84
C LEU A 102 -18.09 -6.15 -4.77
N VAL A 103 -17.42 -7.29 -4.56
CA VAL A 103 -17.63 -8.53 -5.34
C VAL A 103 -19.02 -9.10 -5.11
N VAL A 104 -19.47 -9.20 -3.85
CA VAL A 104 -20.81 -9.70 -3.51
C VAL A 104 -21.89 -8.83 -4.17
N VAL A 105 -21.78 -7.51 -4.05
CA VAL A 105 -22.72 -6.57 -4.67
C VAL A 105 -22.70 -6.68 -6.20
N ALA A 106 -21.53 -6.87 -6.81
CA ALA A 106 -21.42 -7.04 -8.26
C ALA A 106 -22.14 -8.31 -8.76
N VAL A 107 -22.07 -9.41 -7.99
CA VAL A 107 -22.79 -10.64 -8.32
C VAL A 107 -24.30 -10.45 -8.16
N LEU A 108 -24.75 -9.77 -7.10
CA LEU A 108 -26.17 -9.46 -6.88
C LEU A 108 -26.74 -8.56 -7.99
N ASP A 109 -25.93 -7.65 -8.52
CA ASP A 109 -26.28 -6.77 -9.64
C ASP A 109 -26.42 -7.55 -10.95
N LEU A 110 -25.50 -8.50 -11.21
CA LEU A 110 -25.59 -9.39 -12.36
C LEU A 110 -26.86 -10.26 -12.34
N MET A 111 -27.30 -10.68 -11.14
CA MET A 111 -28.55 -11.41 -10.94
C MET A 111 -29.81 -10.53 -11.02
N GLY A 112 -29.67 -9.20 -11.13
CA GLY A 112 -30.78 -8.26 -11.14
C GLY A 112 -31.47 -8.07 -9.79
N ILE A 113 -30.82 -8.47 -8.68
CA ILE A 113 -31.35 -8.30 -7.32
C ILE A 113 -31.09 -6.88 -6.81
N THR A 114 -29.98 -6.27 -7.23
CA THR A 114 -29.59 -4.89 -6.90
C THR A 114 -29.25 -4.12 -8.18
N ASP A 115 -29.25 -2.79 -8.15
CA ASP A 115 -28.77 -1.91 -9.23
C ASP A 115 -27.82 -0.87 -8.61
N VAL A 116 -26.59 -1.29 -8.36
CA VAL A 116 -25.56 -0.46 -7.70
C VAL A 116 -24.49 -0.02 -8.70
N TYR A 117 -24.20 -0.85 -9.70
CA TYR A 117 -23.27 -0.59 -10.78
C TYR A 117 -24.02 -0.38 -12.10
N PRO A 118 -24.26 0.88 -12.53
CA PRO A 118 -25.08 1.19 -13.71
C PRO A 118 -24.47 0.72 -15.05
N PHE A 119 -23.25 0.17 -15.01
CA PHE A 119 -22.56 -0.42 -16.16
C PHE A 119 -22.71 -1.95 -16.22
N ILE A 120 -23.18 -2.60 -15.16
CA ILE A 120 -23.52 -4.03 -15.17
C ILE A 120 -24.91 -4.15 -15.76
N ARG A 121 -25.05 -4.97 -16.80
CA ARG A 121 -26.36 -5.33 -17.34
C ARG A 121 -26.76 -6.67 -16.73
N PRO A 122 -27.89 -6.77 -16.02
CA PRO A 122 -28.34 -8.03 -15.47
C PRO A 122 -28.60 -9.03 -16.61
N ILE A 123 -28.33 -10.32 -16.34
CA ILE A 123 -28.57 -11.42 -17.28
C ILE A 123 -30.02 -11.91 -17.26
#